data_AF-A0A453E902-F1
#
_entry.id   AF-A0A453E902-F1
#
_cell.length_a   1.000
_cell.length_b   1.000
_cell.length_c   1.000
_cell.angle_alpha   90.00
_cell.angle_beta   90.00
_cell.angle_gamma   90.00
#
_symmetry.space_group_name_H-M   'P 1'
#
loop_
_entity.id
_entity.type
_entity.pdbx_description
1 polymer ?
#
loop_
_entity_poly.entity_id
_entity_poly.type
_entity_poly.pdbx_seq_one_letter_code
_entity_poly.pdbx_strand_id
1 'polypeptide(L)'
;VEAAPTAESCVNLGLEFFSKGRVRDALEQFDNALELNPNPTEAQAAFYNKACCHAYREESKKAAECLRIALRDYNLKFGTVLNDPDMAPFRASPEFKELQEEALRGGEDIGSGFRRDLKLISEVQAPFRGVRRFFYVAFIAAAGISTFFTIPRLIFALQGGDGAPDFLETAGNAAINIGGIVVLVALFFWENKKEEEQITNISRNETLSRLPVRLSTNRITELVQLRDISRPVSIILLASFILATFLLNFH
;
A
#
# COMPACT_ATOMS: atom_id res chain seq x y z
N VAL A 1 -7.59 46.68 -13.63
CA VAL A 1 -8.05 45.54 -14.46
C VAL A 1 -7.76 44.31 -13.64
N GLU A 2 -8.78 43.66 -13.10
CA GLU A 2 -8.60 42.34 -12.47
C GLU A 2 -8.06 41.40 -13.55
N ALA A 3 -6.95 40.73 -13.27
CA ALA A 3 -6.41 39.74 -14.18
C ALA A 3 -7.43 38.61 -14.35
N ALA A 4 -7.54 38.05 -15.57
CA ALA A 4 -8.43 36.92 -15.80
C ALA A 4 -8.09 35.76 -14.84
N PRO A 5 -9.10 35.05 -14.29
CA PRO A 5 -8.85 33.97 -13.34
C PRO A 5 -8.01 32.86 -14.00
N THR A 6 -6.99 32.40 -13.27
CA THR A 6 -6.18 31.23 -13.62
C THR A 6 -6.60 30.04 -12.77
N ALA A 7 -6.29 28.81 -13.21
CA ALA A 7 -6.56 27.61 -12.43
C ALA A 7 -5.93 27.69 -11.02
N GLU A 8 -4.67 28.13 -10.92
CA GLU A 8 -3.99 28.37 -9.65
C GLU A 8 -4.74 29.38 -8.75
N SER A 9 -5.19 30.52 -9.31
CA SER A 9 -5.93 31.54 -8.56
C SER A 9 -7.26 30.98 -8.03
N CYS A 10 -7.97 30.20 -8.84
CA CYS A 10 -9.19 29.51 -8.42
C CYS A 10 -8.91 28.48 -7.31
N VAL A 11 -7.84 27.68 -7.39
CA VAL A 11 -7.46 26.76 -6.30
C VAL A 11 -7.19 27.52 -5.00
N ASN A 12 -6.42 28.60 -5.06
CA ASN A 12 -6.09 29.40 -3.88
C ASN A 12 -7.33 30.05 -3.26
N LEU A 13 -8.23 30.59 -4.09
CA LEU A 13 -9.49 31.16 -3.63
C LEU A 13 -10.43 30.10 -3.04
N GLY A 14 -10.47 28.90 -3.64
CA GLY A 14 -11.22 27.76 -3.11
C GLY A 14 -10.74 27.34 -1.72
N LEU A 15 -9.41 27.29 -1.50
CA LEU A 15 -8.83 27.05 -0.18
C LEU A 15 -9.20 28.13 0.83
N GLU A 16 -9.21 29.40 0.42
CA GLU A 16 -9.64 30.50 1.27
C GLU A 16 -11.12 30.34 1.69
N PHE A 17 -12.01 30.02 0.74
CA PHE A 17 -13.41 29.74 1.07
C PHE A 17 -13.58 28.53 1.98
N PHE A 18 -12.83 27.45 1.73
CA PHE A 18 -12.87 26.25 2.56
C PHE A 18 -12.46 26.56 4.00
N SER A 19 -11.39 27.34 4.20
CA SER A 19 -10.92 27.77 5.54
C SER A 19 -11.97 28.58 6.33
N LYS A 20 -12.90 29.24 5.63
CA LYS A 20 -14.01 30.01 6.20
C LYS A 20 -15.28 29.18 6.38
N GLY A 21 -15.23 27.87 6.12
CA GLY A 21 -16.39 26.98 6.13
C GLY A 21 -17.37 27.19 4.97
N ARG A 22 -17.01 28.00 3.97
CA ARG A 22 -17.81 28.28 2.77
C ARG A 22 -17.59 27.18 1.73
N VAL A 23 -17.95 25.95 2.10
CA VAL A 23 -17.59 24.74 1.32
C VAL A 23 -18.24 24.70 -0.07
N ARG A 24 -19.43 25.27 -0.24
CA ARG A 24 -20.08 25.36 -1.56
C ARG A 24 -19.29 26.24 -2.52
N ASP A 25 -18.89 27.42 -2.05
CA ASP A 25 -18.11 28.36 -2.84
C ASP A 25 -16.70 27.80 -3.13
N ALA A 26 -16.12 27.06 -2.18
CA ALA A 26 -14.86 26.36 -2.39
C ALA A 26 -14.95 25.32 -3.52
N LEU A 27 -16.00 24.49 -3.52
CA LEU A 27 -16.23 23.51 -4.58
C LEU A 27 -16.37 24.18 -5.96
N GLU A 28 -17.13 25.27 -6.05
CA GLU A 28 -17.27 26.03 -7.30
C GLU A 28 -15.93 26.53 -7.81
N GLN A 29 -15.07 27.05 -6.93
CA GLN A 29 -13.73 27.49 -7.35
C GLN A 29 -12.83 26.33 -7.80
N PHE A 30 -12.89 25.17 -7.15
CA PHE A 30 -12.13 24.01 -7.61
C PHE A 30 -12.67 23.44 -8.93
N ASP A 31 -13.99 23.50 -9.18
CA ASP A 31 -14.58 23.16 -10.47
C ASP A 31 -14.10 24.12 -11.56
N ASN A 32 -14.15 25.43 -11.31
CA ASN A 32 -13.63 26.45 -12.23
C ASN A 32 -12.14 26.22 -12.53
N ALA A 33 -11.33 25.86 -11.53
CA ALA A 33 -9.91 25.56 -11.74
C ALA A 33 -9.70 24.41 -12.73
N LEU A 34 -10.56 23.39 -12.71
CA LEU A 34 -10.49 22.25 -13.62
C LEU A 34 -10.94 22.59 -15.05
N GLU A 35 -11.75 23.64 -15.23
CA GLU A 35 -12.18 24.13 -16.55
C GLU A 35 -11.15 25.07 -17.22
N LEU A 36 -10.22 25.64 -16.45
CA LEU A 36 -9.25 26.64 -16.91
C LEU A 36 -7.93 26.06 -17.48
N ASN A 37 -7.98 24.83 -18.01
CA ASN A 37 -6.80 24.09 -18.51
C ASN A 37 -5.66 24.02 -17.48
N PRO A 38 -5.89 23.40 -16.30
CA PRO A 38 -4.89 23.31 -15.26
C PRO A 38 -3.68 22.49 -15.70
N ASN A 39 -2.51 22.84 -15.18
CA ASN A 39 -1.37 21.93 -15.24
C ASN A 39 -1.58 20.72 -14.30
N PRO A 40 -0.79 19.64 -14.40
CA PRO A 40 -1.00 18.44 -13.58
C PRO A 40 -0.99 18.69 -12.07
N THR A 41 -0.19 19.64 -11.58
CA THR A 41 -0.11 19.97 -10.15
C THR A 41 -1.37 20.70 -9.68
N GLU A 42 -1.86 21.65 -10.47
CA GLU A 42 -3.10 22.38 -10.21
C GLU A 42 -4.31 21.45 -10.23
N ALA A 43 -4.38 20.54 -11.21
CA ALA A 43 -5.44 19.55 -11.30
C ALA A 43 -5.40 18.57 -10.11
N GLN A 44 -4.21 18.09 -9.72
CA GLN A 44 -4.03 17.29 -8.51
C GLN A 44 -4.59 18.01 -7.28
N ALA A 45 -4.21 19.27 -7.09
CA ALA A 45 -4.66 20.09 -5.97
C ALA A 45 -6.18 20.33 -6.00
N ALA A 46 -6.75 20.64 -7.16
CA ALA A 46 -8.19 20.85 -7.32
C ALA A 46 -8.99 19.58 -6.99
N PHE A 47 -8.63 18.42 -7.55
CA PHE A 47 -9.30 17.15 -7.23
C PHE A 47 -9.13 16.76 -5.76
N TYR A 48 -7.94 16.94 -5.20
CA TYR A 48 -7.69 16.66 -3.78
C TYR A 48 -8.55 17.54 -2.86
N ASN A 49 -8.56 18.85 -3.09
CA ASN A 49 -9.33 19.78 -2.26
C ASN A 49 -10.84 19.61 -2.45
N LYS A 50 -11.32 19.23 -3.65
CA LYS A 50 -12.71 18.78 -3.84
C LYS A 50 -13.03 17.57 -2.98
N ALA A 51 -12.12 16.60 -2.87
CA ALA A 51 -12.30 15.48 -1.98
C ALA A 51 -12.40 15.91 -0.51
N CYS A 52 -11.56 16.85 -0.04
CA CYS A 52 -11.67 17.42 1.31
C CYS A 52 -13.05 18.08 1.53
N CYS A 53 -13.53 18.87 0.56
CA CYS A 53 -14.85 19.48 0.62
C CYS A 53 -15.98 18.44 0.72
N HIS A 54 -15.92 17.36 -0.06
CA HIS A 54 -16.91 16.28 0.02
C HIS A 54 -16.80 15.48 1.32
N ALA A 55 -15.59 15.23 1.81
CA ALA A 55 -15.36 14.59 3.11
C ALA A 55 -15.95 15.40 4.26
N TYR A 56 -15.74 16.72 4.26
CA TYR A 56 -16.31 17.65 5.24
C TYR A 56 -17.86 17.62 5.22
N ARG A 57 -18.45 17.40 4.05
CA ARG A 57 -19.91 17.30 3.86
C ARG A 57 -20.46 15.89 4.06
N GLU A 58 -19.65 14.94 4.51
CA GLU A 58 -19.99 13.51 4.64
C GLU A 58 -20.44 12.85 3.32
N GLU A 59 -20.04 13.41 2.19
CA GLU A 59 -20.32 12.89 0.84
C GLU A 59 -19.23 11.89 0.42
N SER A 60 -19.05 10.82 1.20
CA SER A 60 -17.91 9.89 1.09
C SER A 60 -17.70 9.31 -0.31
N LYS A 61 -18.79 9.04 -1.05
CA LYS A 61 -18.69 8.53 -2.43
C LYS A 61 -18.00 9.51 -3.37
N LYS A 62 -18.38 10.79 -3.31
CA LYS A 62 -17.79 11.84 -4.16
C LYS A 62 -16.35 12.15 -3.74
N ALA A 63 -16.07 12.09 -2.43
CA ALA A 63 -14.72 12.21 -1.92
C ALA A 63 -13.82 11.11 -2.49
N ALA A 64 -14.28 9.85 -2.45
CA ALA A 64 -13.58 8.72 -3.03
C ALA A 64 -13.34 8.90 -4.54
N GLU A 65 -14.36 9.28 -5.31
CA GLU A 65 -14.24 9.53 -6.76
C GLU A 65 -13.16 10.58 -7.09
N CYS A 66 -13.16 11.71 -6.39
CA CYS A 66 -12.15 12.74 -6.57
C CYS A 66 -10.74 12.23 -6.22
N LEU A 67 -10.62 11.44 -5.15
CA LEU A 67 -9.35 10.82 -4.77
C LEU A 67 -8.88 9.77 -5.77
N ARG A 68 -9.77 8.99 -6.39
CA ARG A 68 -9.38 8.04 -7.44
C ARG A 68 -8.64 8.76 -8.56
N ILE A 69 -9.21 9.87 -9.03
CA ILE A 69 -8.62 10.70 -10.08
C ILE A 69 -7.27 11.27 -9.61
N ALA A 70 -7.21 11.87 -8.42
CA ALA A 70 -5.97 12.45 -7.90
C ALA A 70 -4.85 11.42 -7.73
N LEU A 71 -5.16 10.23 -7.20
CA LEU A 71 -4.21 9.12 -6.98
C LEU A 71 -3.75 8.51 -8.30
N ARG A 72 -4.68 8.22 -9.22
CA ARG A 72 -4.42 7.55 -10.49
C ARG A 72 -3.76 8.47 -11.51
N ASP A 73 -4.44 9.56 -11.85
CA ASP A 73 -4.11 10.39 -13.02
C ASP A 73 -3.02 11.42 -12.70
N TYR A 74 -2.94 11.82 -11.42
CA TYR A 74 -2.02 12.84 -10.97
C TYR A 74 -1.00 12.34 -9.94
N ASN A 75 -0.94 11.03 -9.67
CA ASN A 75 0.05 10.41 -8.79
C ASN A 75 0.10 11.05 -7.38
N LEU A 76 -1.05 11.43 -6.84
CA LEU A 76 -1.17 11.82 -5.44
C LEU A 76 -0.67 10.67 -4.56
N LYS A 77 0.12 10.98 -3.54
CA LYS A 77 0.55 9.97 -2.57
C LYS A 77 -0.63 9.63 -1.68
N PHE A 78 -0.94 8.34 -1.54
CA PHE A 78 -2.00 7.89 -0.62
C PHE A 78 -1.72 8.29 0.84
N GLY A 79 -0.43 8.42 1.20
CA GLY A 79 -0.01 8.99 2.48
C GLY A 79 -0.55 10.42 2.73
N THR A 80 -0.76 11.23 1.70
CA THR A 80 -1.40 12.55 1.83
C THR A 80 -2.81 12.43 2.40
N VAL A 81 -3.62 11.50 1.89
CA VAL A 81 -4.98 11.22 2.38
C VAL A 81 -4.96 10.69 3.82
N LEU A 82 -3.98 9.85 4.16
CA LEU A 82 -3.83 9.28 5.49
C LEU A 82 -3.44 10.32 6.56
N ASN A 83 -2.66 11.32 6.16
CA ASN A 83 -2.07 12.31 7.07
C ASN A 83 -2.91 13.59 7.18
N ASP A 84 -3.93 13.76 6.34
CA ASP A 84 -4.77 14.96 6.37
C ASP A 84 -5.83 14.86 7.49
N PRO A 85 -5.88 15.86 8.41
CA PRO A 85 -6.92 15.93 9.43
C PRO A 85 -8.32 16.12 8.84
N ASP A 86 -8.48 16.84 7.73
CA ASP A 86 -9.77 17.09 7.07
C ASP A 86 -10.36 15.80 6.47
N MET A 87 -9.52 14.80 6.24
CA MET A 87 -9.93 13.46 5.81
C MET A 87 -10.36 12.55 6.95
N ALA A 88 -10.28 12.96 8.21
CA ALA A 88 -10.67 12.09 9.34
C ALA A 88 -12.11 11.55 9.25
N PRO A 89 -13.14 12.35 8.87
CA PRO A 89 -14.49 11.83 8.67
C PRO A 89 -14.55 10.80 7.54
N PHE A 90 -13.86 11.06 6.42
CA PHE A 90 -13.81 10.14 5.29
C PHE A 90 -13.10 8.84 5.65
N ARG A 91 -12.00 8.89 6.43
CA ARG A 91 -11.27 7.69 6.88
C ARG A 91 -12.11 6.73 7.72
N ALA A 92 -13.19 7.20 8.34
CA ALA A 92 -14.13 6.36 9.08
C ALA A 92 -15.21 5.69 8.19
N SER A 93 -15.30 6.08 6.91
CA SER A 93 -16.32 5.62 5.97
C SER A 93 -15.99 4.25 5.36
N PRO A 94 -17.01 3.48 4.90
CA PRO A 94 -16.78 2.28 4.12
C PRO A 94 -16.12 2.58 2.76
N GLU A 95 -16.40 3.73 2.14
CA GLU A 95 -15.80 4.14 0.87
C GLU A 95 -14.28 4.33 0.97
N PHE A 96 -13.78 4.79 2.12
CA PHE A 96 -12.34 4.86 2.34
C PHE A 96 -11.70 3.46 2.42
N LYS A 97 -12.39 2.47 3.00
CA LYS A 97 -11.88 1.09 3.02
C LYS A 97 -11.78 0.52 1.61
N GLU A 98 -12.80 0.78 0.79
CA GLU A 98 -12.80 0.38 -0.62
C GLU A 98 -11.64 1.05 -1.38
N LEU A 99 -11.49 2.37 -1.25
CA LEU A 99 -10.38 3.11 -1.85
C LEU A 99 -9.00 2.59 -1.40
N GLN A 100 -8.87 2.26 -0.11
CA GLN A 100 -7.64 1.70 0.44
C GLN A 100 -7.35 0.30 -0.12
N GLU A 101 -8.37 -0.56 -0.25
CA GLU A 101 -8.25 -1.88 -0.86
C GLU A 101 -7.84 -1.79 -2.33
N GLU A 102 -8.42 -0.86 -3.09
CA GLU A 102 -8.04 -0.58 -4.47
C GLU A 102 -6.57 -0.12 -4.55
N ALA A 103 -6.15 0.82 -3.70
CA ALA A 103 -4.76 1.28 -3.60
C ALA A 103 -3.79 0.16 -3.18
N LEU A 104 -4.25 -0.79 -2.35
CA LEU A 104 -3.49 -1.96 -1.91
C LEU A 104 -3.38 -3.03 -2.97
N ARG A 105 -4.38 -3.23 -3.82
CA ARG A 105 -4.27 -4.09 -5.00
C ARG A 105 -3.33 -3.45 -6.02
N GLY A 106 -3.44 -2.13 -6.18
CA GLY A 106 -2.81 -1.38 -7.25
C GLY A 106 -3.41 -1.76 -8.60
N GLY A 107 -3.15 -0.95 -9.62
CA GLY A 107 -3.65 -1.22 -10.97
C GLY A 107 -3.99 0.07 -11.72
N GLU A 108 -4.75 -0.09 -12.79
CA GLU A 108 -5.20 1.02 -13.63
C GLU A 108 -6.13 1.96 -12.84
N ASP A 109 -6.98 1.47 -11.93
CA ASP A 109 -8.03 2.28 -11.30
C ASP A 109 -7.54 3.31 -10.27
N ILE A 110 -6.45 3.04 -9.53
CA ILE A 110 -5.93 3.91 -8.44
C ILE A 110 -4.43 4.22 -8.60
N GLY A 111 -3.74 3.58 -9.55
CA GLY A 111 -2.29 3.62 -9.62
C GLY A 111 -1.60 2.69 -8.62
N SER A 112 -0.28 2.62 -8.69
CA SER A 112 0.54 1.62 -7.98
C SER A 112 1.48 2.23 -6.93
N GLY A 113 1.37 3.55 -6.68
CA GLY A 113 2.22 4.26 -5.72
C GLY A 113 2.14 3.69 -4.31
N PHE A 114 0.94 3.54 -3.76
CA PHE A 114 0.76 3.07 -2.38
C PHE A 114 1.29 1.65 -2.15
N ARG A 115 0.97 0.69 -3.02
CA ARG A 115 1.52 -0.67 -2.94
C ARG A 115 3.05 -0.68 -3.03
N ARG A 116 3.66 0.18 -3.86
CA ARG A 116 5.13 0.28 -3.95
C ARG A 116 5.73 0.81 -2.66
N ASP A 117 5.17 1.86 -2.07
CA ASP A 117 5.64 2.42 -0.80
C ASP A 117 5.61 1.37 0.31
N LEU A 118 4.52 0.59 0.40
CA LEU A 118 4.40 -0.50 1.37
C LEU A 118 5.41 -1.63 1.11
N LYS A 119 5.71 -1.96 -0.14
CA LYS A 119 6.76 -2.93 -0.50
C LYS A 119 8.15 -2.45 -0.08
N LEU A 120 8.44 -1.15 -0.19
CA LEU A 120 9.70 -0.60 0.29
C LEU A 120 9.81 -0.75 1.81
N ILE A 121 8.74 -0.46 2.57
CA ILE A 121 8.72 -0.65 4.02
C ILE A 121 8.86 -2.14 4.38
N SER A 122 8.23 -3.05 3.63
CA SER A 122 8.34 -4.49 3.88
C SER A 122 9.72 -5.05 3.53
N GLU A 123 10.43 -4.46 2.58
CA GLU A 123 11.82 -4.80 2.25
C GLU A 123 12.78 -4.35 3.37
N VAL A 124 12.52 -3.20 4.00
CA VAL A 124 13.28 -2.76 5.18
C VAL A 124 13.12 -3.76 6.35
N GLN A 125 11.93 -4.33 6.55
CA GLN A 125 11.70 -5.31 7.62
C GLN A 125 12.25 -6.71 7.29
N ALA A 126 12.31 -7.08 6.02
CA ALA A 126 12.77 -8.39 5.55
C ALA A 126 13.70 -8.18 4.34
N PRO A 127 14.97 -7.85 4.60
CA PRO A 127 15.88 -7.41 3.56
C PRO A 127 16.19 -8.53 2.55
N PHE A 128 16.38 -8.12 1.29
CA PHE A 128 16.75 -8.96 0.16
C PHE A 128 15.69 -10.00 -0.24
N ARG A 129 14.41 -9.77 0.08
CA ARG A 129 13.31 -10.66 -0.34
C ARG A 129 13.26 -10.77 -1.86
N GLY A 130 13.39 -9.65 -2.57
CA GLY A 130 13.45 -9.64 -4.03
C GLY A 130 14.58 -10.51 -4.58
N VAL A 131 15.75 -10.46 -3.93
CA VAL A 131 16.93 -11.24 -4.31
C VAL A 131 16.69 -12.74 -4.09
N ARG A 132 16.11 -13.14 -2.94
CA ARG A 132 15.79 -14.56 -2.69
C ARG A 132 14.84 -15.14 -3.74
N ARG A 133 13.77 -14.41 -4.07
CA ARG A 133 12.82 -14.84 -5.11
C ARG A 133 13.45 -14.98 -6.48
N PHE A 134 14.35 -14.05 -6.83
CA PHE A 134 15.12 -14.17 -8.06
C PHE A 134 15.89 -15.49 -8.10
N PHE A 135 16.59 -15.85 -7.02
CA PHE A 135 17.31 -17.12 -6.94
C PHE A 135 16.40 -18.35 -6.93
N TYR A 136 15.23 -18.30 -6.29
CA TYR A 136 14.27 -19.41 -6.37
C TYR A 136 13.85 -19.69 -7.81
N VAL A 137 13.45 -18.65 -8.55
CA VAL A 137 13.05 -18.79 -9.96
C VAL A 137 14.23 -19.24 -10.82
N ALA A 138 15.42 -18.65 -10.64
CA ALA A 138 16.61 -19.02 -11.39
C ALA A 138 17.00 -20.49 -11.16
N PHE A 139 16.97 -20.97 -9.91
CA PHE A 139 17.29 -22.36 -9.59
C PHE A 139 16.21 -23.35 -10.04
N ILE A 140 14.92 -22.98 -9.97
CA ILE A 140 13.84 -23.78 -10.56
C ILE A 140 14.07 -23.92 -12.07
N ALA A 141 14.39 -22.83 -12.77
CA ALA A 141 14.65 -22.86 -14.21
C ALA A 141 15.87 -23.74 -14.54
N ALA A 142 16.98 -23.58 -13.80
CA ALA A 142 18.19 -24.37 -13.99
C ALA A 142 17.94 -25.87 -13.75
N ALA A 143 17.27 -26.23 -12.65
CA ALA A 143 16.91 -27.61 -12.33
C ALA A 143 15.90 -28.16 -13.35
N GLY A 144 14.99 -27.34 -13.87
CA GLY A 144 14.05 -27.71 -14.93
C GLY A 144 14.76 -28.06 -16.24
N ILE A 145 15.71 -27.23 -16.67
CA ILE A 145 16.55 -27.51 -17.84
C ILE A 145 17.37 -28.80 -17.62
N SER A 146 17.97 -28.97 -16.45
CA SER A 146 18.73 -30.18 -16.11
C SER A 146 17.85 -31.44 -16.15
N THR A 147 16.64 -31.35 -15.59
CA THR A 147 15.66 -32.45 -15.57
C THR A 147 15.20 -32.82 -16.98
N PHE A 148 14.98 -31.81 -17.85
CA PHE A 148 14.60 -32.02 -19.25
C PHE A 148 15.61 -32.88 -20.01
N PHE A 149 16.92 -32.71 -19.77
CA PHE A 149 17.96 -33.55 -20.36
C PHE A 149 18.16 -34.89 -19.62
N THR A 150 17.89 -34.93 -18.32
CA THR A 150 18.10 -36.14 -17.50
C THR A 150 17.00 -37.17 -17.72
N ILE A 151 15.76 -36.77 -17.97
CA ILE A 151 14.64 -37.71 -18.18
C ILE A 151 14.87 -38.64 -19.38
N PRO A 152 15.22 -38.16 -20.59
CA PRO A 152 15.54 -39.05 -21.72
C PRO A 152 16.71 -39.99 -21.42
N ARG A 153 17.75 -39.50 -20.71
CA ARG A 153 18.88 -40.34 -20.28
C ARG A 153 18.46 -41.42 -19.31
N LEU A 154 17.54 -41.12 -18.39
CA LEU A 154 17.00 -42.09 -17.44
C LEU A 154 16.18 -43.17 -18.15
N ILE A 155 15.40 -42.79 -19.16
CA ILE A 155 14.67 -43.75 -20.01
C ILE A 155 15.65 -44.66 -20.75
N PHE A 156 16.73 -44.10 -21.31
CA PHE A 156 17.76 -44.90 -21.98
C PHE A 156 18.51 -45.83 -21.02
N ALA A 157 18.83 -45.37 -19.79
CA ALA A 157 19.41 -46.19 -18.73
C ALA A 157 18.49 -47.39 -18.37
N LEU A 158 17.17 -47.16 -18.31
CA LEU A 158 16.18 -48.20 -18.03
C LEU A 158 16.05 -49.23 -19.16
N GLN A 159 16.17 -48.79 -20.41
CA GLN A 159 16.14 -49.69 -21.57
C GLN A 159 17.39 -50.59 -21.64
N GLY A 160 18.51 -50.13 -21.10
CA GLY A 160 19.79 -50.83 -21.14
C GLY A 160 20.37 -50.93 -22.55
N GLY A 161 21.50 -51.64 -22.67
CA GLY A 161 22.22 -51.83 -23.93
C GLY A 161 23.58 -51.13 -23.97
N ASP A 162 24.31 -51.33 -25.07
CA ASP A 162 25.65 -50.77 -25.25
C ASP A 162 25.58 -49.23 -25.27
N GLY A 163 26.35 -48.61 -24.37
CA GLY A 163 26.41 -47.15 -24.21
C GLY A 163 25.33 -46.55 -23.30
N ALA A 164 24.49 -47.36 -22.64
CA ALA A 164 23.54 -46.87 -21.66
C ALA A 164 24.25 -46.26 -20.42
N PRO A 165 23.80 -45.10 -19.91
CA PRO A 165 24.39 -44.47 -18.73
C PRO A 165 24.03 -45.22 -17.44
N ASP A 166 24.78 -44.97 -16.35
CA ASP A 166 24.51 -45.60 -15.06
C ASP A 166 23.13 -45.19 -14.52
N PHE A 167 22.32 -46.19 -14.20
CA PHE A 167 20.93 -45.96 -13.76
C PHE A 167 20.87 -45.26 -12.40
N LEU A 168 21.65 -45.71 -11.41
CA LEU A 168 21.55 -45.16 -10.06
C LEU A 168 22.03 -43.71 -10.00
N GLU A 169 23.11 -43.40 -10.72
CA GLU A 169 23.61 -42.03 -10.87
C GLU A 169 22.59 -41.15 -11.59
N THR A 170 22.04 -41.61 -12.72
CA THR A 170 21.07 -40.84 -13.51
C THR A 170 19.76 -40.63 -12.74
N ALA A 171 19.29 -41.65 -12.02
CA ALA A 171 18.11 -41.58 -11.16
C ALA A 171 18.35 -40.65 -9.97
N GLY A 172 19.53 -40.69 -9.36
CA GLY A 172 19.94 -39.78 -8.29
C GLY A 172 19.93 -38.32 -8.73
N ASN A 173 20.52 -38.02 -9.89
CA ASN A 173 20.53 -36.68 -10.49
C ASN A 173 19.11 -36.16 -10.79
N ALA A 174 18.24 -37.03 -11.33
CA ALA A 174 16.84 -36.69 -11.56
C ALA A 174 16.10 -36.40 -10.25
N ALA A 175 16.29 -37.24 -9.22
CA ALA A 175 15.66 -37.09 -7.92
C ALA A 175 16.10 -35.80 -7.21
N ILE A 176 17.39 -35.45 -7.26
CA ILE A 176 17.91 -34.20 -6.68
C ILE A 176 17.27 -32.98 -7.35
N ASN A 177 17.23 -32.95 -8.68
CA ASN A 177 16.63 -31.82 -9.41
C ASN A 177 15.13 -31.69 -9.11
N ILE A 178 14.38 -32.79 -9.18
CA ILE A 178 12.93 -32.80 -8.92
C ILE A 178 12.65 -32.37 -7.47
N GLY A 179 13.37 -32.95 -6.50
CA GLY A 179 13.25 -32.59 -5.09
C GLY A 179 13.59 -31.11 -4.85
N GLY A 180 14.66 -30.62 -5.47
CA GLY A 180 15.04 -29.21 -5.44
C GLY A 180 13.96 -28.28 -5.98
N ILE A 181 13.37 -28.61 -7.14
CA ILE A 181 12.25 -27.85 -7.72
C ILE A 181 11.07 -27.80 -6.74
N VAL A 182 10.67 -28.95 -6.18
CA VAL A 182 9.54 -29.01 -5.24
C VAL A 182 9.77 -28.10 -4.03
N VAL A 183 10.97 -28.17 -3.42
CA VAL A 183 11.32 -27.33 -2.27
C VAL A 183 11.35 -25.85 -2.64
N LEU A 184 11.98 -25.47 -3.75
CA LEU A 184 12.08 -24.08 -4.19
C LEU A 184 10.73 -23.48 -4.55
N VAL A 185 9.84 -24.25 -5.19
CA VAL A 185 8.47 -23.84 -5.48
C VAL A 185 7.70 -23.60 -4.18
N ALA A 186 7.82 -24.51 -3.20
CA ALA A 186 7.19 -24.34 -1.90
C ALA A 186 7.70 -23.08 -1.18
N LEU A 187 9.02 -22.82 -1.19
CA LEU A 187 9.62 -21.62 -0.62
C LEU A 187 9.15 -20.34 -1.33
N PHE A 188 9.03 -20.36 -2.65
CA PHE A 188 8.54 -19.22 -3.44
C PHE A 188 7.10 -18.85 -3.04
N PHE A 189 6.19 -19.84 -2.98
CA PHE A 189 4.82 -19.59 -2.55
C PHE A 189 4.73 -19.14 -1.09
N TRP A 190 5.51 -19.75 -0.21
CA TRP A 190 5.57 -19.35 1.19
C TRP A 190 6.04 -17.90 1.36
N GLU A 191 7.08 -17.50 0.62
CA GLU A 191 7.60 -16.13 0.68
C GLU A 191 6.63 -15.10 0.08
N ASN A 192 5.87 -15.46 -0.97
CA ASN A 192 4.80 -14.62 -1.50
C ASN A 192 3.71 -14.39 -0.47
N LYS A 193 3.23 -15.47 0.16
CA LYS A 193 2.23 -15.37 1.23
C LYS A 193 2.73 -14.53 2.41
N LYS A 194 3.99 -14.69 2.82
CA LYS A 194 4.58 -13.93 3.92
C LYS A 194 4.73 -12.44 3.61
N GLU A 195 5.03 -12.07 2.37
CA GLU A 195 5.06 -10.66 1.96
C GLU A 195 3.66 -10.05 2.00
N GLU A 196 2.64 -10.74 1.51
CA GLU A 196 1.26 -10.26 1.54
C GLU A 196 0.77 -10.04 2.98
N GLU A 197 0.99 -11.02 3.87
CA GLU A 197 0.68 -10.89 5.30
C GLU A 197 1.41 -9.67 5.92
N GLN A 198 2.66 -9.42 5.54
CA GLN A 198 3.41 -8.26 6.02
C GLN A 198 2.87 -6.95 5.46
N ILE A 199 2.57 -6.85 4.17
CA ILE A 199 2.01 -5.64 3.54
C ILE A 199 0.68 -5.28 4.20
N THR A 200 -0.20 -6.27 4.44
CA THR A 200 -1.47 -6.04 5.15
C THR A 200 -1.24 -5.54 6.57
N ASN A 201 -0.30 -6.15 7.30
CA ASN A 201 0.04 -5.72 8.66
C ASN A 201 0.65 -4.31 8.68
N ILE A 202 1.54 -3.98 7.75
CA ILE A 202 2.16 -2.65 7.63
C ILE A 202 1.10 -1.61 7.28
N SER A 203 0.22 -1.90 6.30
CA SER A 203 -0.88 -1.01 5.92
C SER A 203 -1.80 -0.72 7.12
N ARG A 204 -2.22 -1.78 7.84
CA ARG A 204 -3.02 -1.63 9.06
C ARG A 204 -2.28 -0.81 10.11
N ASN A 205 -1.01 -1.10 10.36
CA ASN A 205 -0.21 -0.38 11.36
C ASN A 205 -0.01 1.09 10.96
N GLU A 206 0.17 1.38 9.68
CA GLU A 206 0.27 2.75 9.17
C GLU A 206 -1.05 3.48 9.46
N THR A 207 -2.20 2.89 9.14
CA THR A 207 -3.52 3.47 9.47
C THR A 207 -3.74 3.65 10.98
N LEU A 208 -3.44 2.62 11.79
CA LEU A 208 -3.62 2.68 13.25
C LEU A 208 -2.70 3.70 13.91
N SER A 209 -1.48 3.87 13.40
CA SER A 209 -0.55 4.87 13.93
C SER A 209 -1.05 6.30 13.77
N ARG A 210 -2.02 6.55 12.88
CA ARG A 210 -2.64 7.86 12.66
C ARG A 210 -3.98 8.02 13.36
N LEU A 211 -4.32 7.14 14.30
CA LEU A 211 -5.51 7.30 15.12
C LEU A 211 -5.33 8.50 16.08
N PRO A 212 -6.31 9.41 16.16
CA PRO A 212 -6.30 10.47 17.14
C PRO A 212 -6.52 9.90 18.55
N VAL A 213 -5.66 10.30 19.48
CA VAL A 213 -5.74 9.95 20.90
C VAL A 213 -5.91 11.23 21.69
N ARG A 214 -6.86 11.24 22.62
CA ARG A 214 -7.07 12.37 23.55
C ARG A 214 -6.22 12.16 24.79
N LEU A 215 -5.31 13.09 25.06
CA LEU A 215 -4.46 13.09 26.25
C LEU A 215 -5.24 13.57 27.48
N SER A 216 -4.73 13.29 28.67
CA SER A 216 -5.31 13.77 29.95
C SER A 216 -5.37 15.30 30.04
N THR A 217 -4.49 15.99 29.31
CA THR A 217 -4.47 17.45 29.14
C THR A 217 -5.54 17.97 28.17
N ASN A 218 -6.46 17.11 27.72
CA ASN A 218 -7.51 17.40 26.75
C ASN A 218 -7.03 17.69 25.32
N ARG A 219 -5.72 17.56 25.07
CA ARG A 219 -5.10 17.73 23.75
C ARG A 219 -5.28 16.46 22.91
N ILE A 220 -5.62 16.61 21.63
CA ILE A 220 -5.73 15.50 20.69
C ILE A 220 -4.40 15.40 19.91
N THR A 221 -3.80 14.22 19.88
CA THR A 221 -2.54 13.94 19.17
C THR A 221 -2.64 12.59 18.45
N GLU A 222 -1.93 12.42 17.34
CA GLU A 222 -1.88 11.11 16.68
C GLU A 222 -0.95 10.14 17.41
N LEU A 223 -1.27 8.85 17.39
CA LEU A 223 -0.47 7.81 18.07
C LEU A 223 1.00 7.79 17.61
N VAL A 224 1.27 8.10 16.35
CA VAL A 224 2.62 8.21 15.78
C VAL A 224 3.46 9.32 16.41
N GLN A 225 2.84 10.44 16.81
CA GLN A 225 3.54 11.56 17.45
C GLN A 225 4.04 11.18 18.85
N LEU A 226 3.49 10.11 19.43
CA LEU A 226 3.87 9.60 20.74
C LEU A 226 4.99 8.54 20.67
N ARG A 227 5.34 8.03 19.48
CA ARG A 227 6.20 6.85 19.25
C ARG A 227 7.61 6.99 19.85
N ASP A 228 8.17 8.20 19.84
CA ASP A 228 9.52 8.48 20.35
C ASP A 228 9.53 9.20 21.71
N ILE A 229 8.35 9.59 22.21
CA ILE A 229 8.19 10.34 23.46
C ILE A 229 7.80 9.40 24.61
N SER A 230 7.09 8.31 24.29
CA SER A 230 6.50 7.44 25.29
C SER A 230 6.24 6.05 24.71
N ARG A 231 6.39 4.99 25.51
CA ARG A 231 5.90 3.66 25.12
C ARG A 231 4.43 3.55 25.54
N PRO A 232 3.46 3.58 24.61
CA PRO A 232 2.06 3.42 24.98
C PRO A 232 1.82 2.02 25.54
N VAL A 233 1.37 1.92 26.80
CA VAL A 233 0.89 0.66 27.38
C VAL A 233 -0.64 0.68 27.30
N SER A 234 -1.18 -0.14 26.41
CA SER A 234 -2.63 -0.33 26.29
C SER A 234 -3.11 -1.33 27.33
N ILE A 235 -3.86 -0.88 28.34
CA ILE A 235 -4.57 -1.78 29.27
C ILE A 235 -5.97 -2.01 28.69
N ILE A 236 -6.22 -3.21 28.18
CA ILE A 236 -7.55 -3.62 27.71
C ILE A 236 -8.31 -4.17 28.91
N LEU A 237 -9.24 -3.37 29.46
CA LEU A 237 -10.22 -3.85 30.44
C LEU A 237 -11.49 -4.29 29.69
N LEU A 238 -11.76 -5.60 29.72
CA LEU A 238 -12.95 -6.23 29.16
C LEU A 238 -14.18 -5.88 30.02
N ALA A 239 -14.79 -4.72 29.74
CA ALA A 239 -16.23 -4.45 29.83
C ALA A 239 -16.48 -3.02 29.34
N SER A 240 -17.06 -2.88 28.15
CA SER A 240 -17.60 -1.64 27.59
C SER A 240 -16.62 -0.46 27.45
N PHE A 241 -15.91 -0.43 26.31
CA PHE A 241 -15.46 0.78 25.60
C PHE A 241 -14.88 1.95 26.44
N ILE A 242 -13.68 1.78 27.00
CA ILE A 242 -12.72 2.88 27.22
C ILE A 242 -11.30 2.34 26.97
N LEU A 243 -10.64 2.80 25.91
CA LEU A 243 -9.21 2.55 25.72
C LEU A 243 -8.43 3.62 26.52
N ALA A 244 -8.07 3.31 27.75
CA ALA A 244 -7.17 4.14 28.54
C ALA A 244 -5.72 3.73 28.24
N THR A 245 -5.03 4.51 27.41
CA THR A 245 -3.58 4.35 27.18
C THR A 245 -2.83 5.15 28.25
N PHE A 246 -2.11 4.46 29.14
CA PHE A 246 -1.17 5.13 30.05
C PHE A 246 0.20 5.23 29.36
N LEU A 247 0.76 6.45 29.33
CA LEU A 247 2.15 6.68 28.93
C LEU A 247 3.04 6.42 30.15
N LEU A 248 3.79 5.33 30.13
CA LEU A 248 4.84 5.08 31.13
C LEU A 248 6.12 5.80 30.67
N ASN A 249 6.50 6.86 31.38
CA ASN A 249 7.83 7.45 31.30
C ASN A 249 8.78 6.57 32.13
N PHE A 250 9.76 5.95 31.48
CA PHE A 250 10.96 5.45 32.16
C PHE A 250 12.05 6.52 32.05
N HIS A 251 12.54 6.97 33.20
CA HIS A 251 13.72 7.84 33.32
C HIS A 251 14.99 7.11 32.89
#